data_AF-A0A166Q3C6-F1
#
_entry.id   AF-A0A166Q3C6-F1
#
_cell.length_a   1.000
_cell.length_b   1.000
_cell.length_c   1.000
_cell.angle_alpha   90.00
_cell.angle_beta   90.00
_cell.angle_gamma   90.00
#
_symmetry.space_group_name_H-M   'P 1'
#
loop_
_entity.id
_entity.type
_entity.pdbx_description
1 polymer ?
#
loop_
_entity_poly.entity_id
_entity_poly.type
_entity_poly.pdbx_seq_one_letter_code
_entity_poly.pdbx_strand_id
1 'polypeptide(L)' 'TIQMSATKHSMLSSTQAIFCGLQESLKDCLINLPNNAPLHLKESLIKAHQKLSDYYTKFDESPYYVWSSRN' A
#
# COMPACT_ATOMS: atom_id res chain seq x y z
N THR A 1 10.60 25.24 -10.56
CA THR A 1 9.69 24.40 -9.74
C THR A 1 9.60 22.93 -10.20
N ILE A 2 10.49 22.43 -11.07
CA ILE A 2 10.50 21.03 -11.55
C ILE A 2 10.99 20.02 -10.49
N GLN A 3 11.92 20.45 -9.63
CA GLN A 3 12.59 19.59 -8.66
C GLN A 3 11.64 18.99 -7.61
N MET A 4 10.67 19.75 -7.09
CA MET A 4 9.75 19.26 -6.06
C MET A 4 8.74 18.23 -6.59
N SER A 5 8.38 18.31 -7.87
CA SER A 5 7.49 17.34 -8.51
C SER A 5 8.19 16.01 -8.74
N ALA A 6 9.45 16.04 -9.22
CA ALA A 6 10.27 14.84 -9.38
C ALA A 6 10.50 14.10 -8.04
N THR A 7 10.78 14.83 -6.96
CA THR A 7 10.94 14.22 -5.63
C THR A 7 9.63 13.60 -5.12
N LYS A 8 8.48 14.24 -5.34
CA LYS A 8 7.16 13.69 -4.95
C LYS A 8 6.80 12.43 -5.71
N HIS A 9 6.99 12.40 -7.04
CA HIS A 9 6.72 11.21 -7.85
C HIS A 9 7.67 10.06 -7.51
N SER A 10 8.96 10.35 -7.29
CA SER A 10 9.94 9.34 -6.85
C SER A 10 9.61 8.79 -5.46
N MET A 11 9.18 9.65 -4.52
CA MET A 11 8.77 9.22 -3.17
C MET A 11 7.48 8.40 -3.20
N LEU A 12 6.50 8.78 -4.02
CA LEU A 12 5.26 8.03 -4.20
C LEU A 12 5.53 6.64 -4.77
N SER A 13 6.37 6.54 -5.80
CA SER A 13 6.79 5.27 -6.40
C SER A 13 7.55 4.39 -5.40
N SER A 14 8.45 4.96 -4.59
CA SER A 14 9.15 4.20 -3.54
C SER A 14 8.22 3.71 -2.42
N THR A 15 7.24 4.52 -2.03
CA THR A 15 6.25 4.18 -1.00
C THR A 15 5.30 3.09 -1.50
N GLN A 16 4.86 3.18 -2.76
CA GLN A 16 4.06 2.15 -3.43
C GLN A 16 4.81 0.83 -3.52
N ALA A 17 6.09 0.84 -3.93
CA ALA A 17 6.90 -0.37 -3.99
C ALA A 17 7.05 -1.05 -2.62
N ILE A 18 7.25 -0.27 -1.54
CA ILE A 18 7.30 -0.79 -0.17
C ILE A 18 5.95 -1.43 0.21
N PHE A 19 4.82 -0.76 -0.07
CA PHE A 19 3.51 -1.31 0.25
C PHE A 19 3.17 -2.57 -0.56
N CYS A 20 3.52 -2.62 -1.85
CA CYS A 20 3.37 -3.83 -2.66
C CYS A 20 4.20 -4.99 -2.09
N GLY A 21 5.47 -4.75 -1.76
CA GLY A 21 6.32 -5.79 -1.16
C GLY A 21 5.80 -6.29 0.19
N LEU A 22 5.20 -5.40 1.00
CA LEU A 22 4.55 -5.78 2.26
C LEU A 22 3.27 -6.60 2.03
N GLN A 23 2.44 -6.24 1.05
CA GLN A 23 1.24 -7.01 0.70
C GLN A 23 1.59 -8.41 0.20
N GLU A 24 2.60 -8.54 -0.66
CA GLU A 24 3.11 -9.83 -1.14
C GLU A 24 3.63 -10.68 0.03
N SER A 25 4.42 -10.10 0.92
CA SER A 25 4.93 -10.79 2.11
C SER A 25 3.80 -11.29 3.03
N LEU A 26 2.76 -10.48 3.24
CA LEU A 26 1.59 -10.88 4.04
C LEU A 26 0.80 -12.00 3.39
N LYS A 27 0.67 -11.97 2.06
CA LYS A 27 0.02 -13.04 1.28
C LYS A 27 0.79 -14.35 1.40
N ASP A 28 2.11 -14.30 1.28
CA ASP A 28 2.97 -15.48 1.44
C ASP A 28 2.90 -16.04 2.87
N CYS A 29 2.87 -15.17 3.88
CA CYS A 29 2.65 -15.58 5.27
C CYS A 29 1.29 -16.27 5.47
N LEU A 30 0.22 -15.79 4.81
CA LEU A 30 -1.11 -16.41 4.88
C LEU A 30 -1.16 -17.76 4.19
N ILE A 31 -0.52 -17.91 3.02
CA ILE A 31 -0.47 -19.16 2.25
C ILE A 31 0.32 -20.24 3.01
N ASN A 32 1.43 -19.84 3.63
CA ASN A 32 2.30 -20.75 4.38
C ASN A 32 1.81 -20.98 5.83
N LEU A 33 0.70 -20.38 6.23
CA LEU A 33 0.23 -20.50 7.60
C LEU A 33 -0.35 -21.91 7.84
N PRO A 34 0.12 -22.66 8.84
CA PRO A 34 -0.41 -23.98 9.13
C PRO A 34 -1.90 -23.90 9.50
N ASN A 35 -2.67 -24.92 9.14
CA ASN A 35 -4.12 -24.95 9.44
C ASN A 35 -4.45 -24.94 10.93
N ASN A 36 -3.50 -25.35 11.77
CA ASN A 36 -3.59 -25.30 13.22
C ASN A 36 -3.20 -23.93 13.83
N ALA A 37 -2.91 -22.92 12.99
CA ALA A 37 -2.57 -21.59 13.47
C ALA A 37 -3.79 -20.94 14.15
N PRO A 38 -3.57 -20.20 15.26
CA PRO A 38 -4.62 -19.43 15.91
C PRO A 38 -5.39 -18.54 14.93
N LEU A 39 -6.72 -18.61 14.98
CA LEU A 39 -7.60 -17.78 14.14
C LEU A 39 -7.28 -16.28 14.27
N HIS A 40 -6.92 -15.84 15.47
CA HIS A 40 -6.49 -14.47 15.74
C HIS A 40 -5.29 -14.02 14.88
N LEU A 41 -4.34 -14.92 14.57
CA LEU A 41 -3.21 -14.59 13.70
C LEU A 41 -3.66 -14.42 12.25
N LYS A 42 -4.53 -15.30 11.74
CA LYS A 42 -5.12 -15.18 10.41
C LYS A 42 -5.89 -13.87 10.26
N GLU A 43 -6.74 -13.55 11.24
CA GLU A 43 -7.50 -12.31 11.25
C GLU A 43 -6.60 -11.07 11.31
N SER A 44 -5.55 -11.10 12.11
CA SER A 44 -4.59 -9.99 12.22
C SER A 44 -3.84 -9.75 10.90
N LEU A 45 -3.43 -10.83 10.22
CA LEU A 45 -2.79 -10.77 8.90
C LEU A 45 -3.74 -10.21 7.83
N ILE A 46 -5.01 -10.65 7.83
CA ILE A 46 -6.05 -10.14 6.92
C ILE A 46 -6.31 -8.65 7.17
N LYS A 47 -6.44 -8.24 8.44
CA LYS A 47 -6.62 -6.83 8.83
C LYS A 47 -5.43 -5.97 8.40
N ALA A 48 -4.20 -6.48 8.55
CA ALA A 48 -3.00 -5.79 8.10
C ALA A 48 -2.99 -5.60 6.58
N HIS A 49 -3.36 -6.65 5.82
CA HIS A 49 -3.48 -6.58 4.36
C HIS A 49 -4.54 -5.56 3.91
N GLN A 50 -5.73 -5.58 4.53
CA GLN A 50 -6.80 -4.61 4.25
C GLN A 50 -6.35 -3.17 4.56
N LYS A 51 -5.71 -2.94 5.70
CA LYS A 51 -5.22 -1.61 6.08
C LYS A 51 -4.17 -1.07 5.11
N LEU A 52 -3.28 -1.93 4.60
CA LEU A 52 -2.34 -1.54 3.54
C LEU A 52 -3.05 -1.18 2.23
N SER A 53 -4.09 -1.94 1.87
CA SER A 53 -4.93 -1.62 0.72
C SER A 53 -5.66 -0.28 0.88
N ASP A 54 -6.18 0.01 2.08
CA ASP A 54 -6.84 1.29 2.36
C ASP A 54 -5.86 2.47 2.26
N TYR A 55 -4.61 2.29 2.67
CA TYR A 55 -3.58 3.30 2.46
C TYR A 55 -3.35 3.52 0.97
N TYR A 56 -3.24 2.45 0.17
CA TYR A 56 -3.09 2.55 -1.27
C TYR A 56 -4.25 3.34 -1.91
N THR A 57 -5.49 3.00 -1.59
CA THR A 57 -6.68 3.69 -2.10
C THR A 57 -6.73 5.15 -1.64
N LYS A 58 -6.41 5.46 -0.38
CA LYS A 58 -6.39 6.85 0.12
C LYS A 58 -5.29 7.72 -0.51
N PHE A 59 -4.16 7.11 -0.89
CA PHE A 59 -3.12 7.81 -1.63
C PHE A 59 -3.55 8.10 -3.08
N ASP A 60 -4.31 7.19 -3.70
CA ASP A 60 -4.89 7.35 -5.05
C ASP A 60 -6.06 8.34 -5.06
N GLU A 61 -6.94 8.30 -4.04
CA GLU A 61 -8.08 9.20 -3.86
C GLU A 61 -7.71 10.61 -3.40
N SER A 62 -6.45 10.88 -3.05
CA SER A 62 -6.02 12.23 -2.66
C SER A 62 -6.12 13.18 -3.88
N PRO A 63 -7.06 14.14 -3.89
CA PRO A 63 -7.40 14.94 -5.07
C PRO A 63 -6.38 16.05 -5.36
N TYR A 64 -5.19 16.01 -4.75
CA TYR A 64 -4.07 16.84 -5.22
C TYR A 64 -3.52 16.36 -6.57
N TYR A 65 -4.09 15.30 -7.15
CA TYR A 65 -3.75 14.75 -8.45
C TYR A 65 -4.50 15.40 -9.65
N VAL A 66 -5.49 16.29 -9.45
CA VAL A 66 -6.31 16.84 -10.57
C VAL A 66 -6.36 18.38 -10.63
N TRP A 67 -5.36 19.10 -10.08
CA TRP A 67 -5.37 20.58 -10.13
C TRP A 67 -4.07 21.22 -10.62
N SER A 68 -3.52 20.74 -11.74
CA SER A 68 -2.51 21.49 -12.51
C SER A 68 -2.47 21.09 -13.99
N SER A 69 -3.59 20.74 -14.63
CA SER A 69 -3.64 20.55 -16.08
C SER A 69 -5.06 20.71 -16.62
N ARG A 70 -5.53 21.96 -16.64
CA ARG A 70 -6.42 22.43 -17.71
C ARG A 70 -6.27 23.95 -17.81
N ASN A 71 -5.43 24.38 -18.77
CA ASN A 71 -5.55 25.70 -19.41
C ASN A 71 -6.84 25.72 -20.24
#